data_AF-A0A7C5DB83-F1
#
_entry.id   AF-A0A7C5DB83-F1
#
_cell.length_a   1.000
_cell.length_b   1.000
_cell.length_c   1.000
_cell.angle_alpha   90.00
_cell.angle_beta   90.00
_cell.angle_gamma   90.00
#
_symmetry.space_group_name_H-M   'P 1'
#
loop_
_entity.id
_entity.type
_entity.pdbx_description
1 polymer ?
#
loop_
_entity_poly.entity_id
_entity_poly.type
_entity_poly.pdbx_seq_one_letter_code
_entity_poly.pdbx_strand_id
1 'polypeptide(L)'
;MVRPPYGLNESFFQSECVACESKACVASCDEQIIVIQADGTPMLNFVKSGCTFCEACALVCEPNVLSLTHTYTAEKLNATFRISTEG
;
A
#
# COMPACT_ATOMS: atom_id res chain seq x y z
N MET A 1 -3.84 -9.28 -5.00
CA MET A 1 -2.95 -8.24 -4.43
C MET A 1 -3.82 -7.13 -3.87
N VAL A 2 -3.46 -6.57 -2.71
CA VAL A 2 -4.19 -5.43 -2.11
C VAL A 2 -3.20 -4.32 -1.78
N ARG A 3 -3.39 -3.13 -2.36
CA ARG A 3 -2.53 -1.96 -2.11
C ARG A 3 -2.95 -1.23 -0.83
N PRO A 4 -2.01 -0.54 -0.14
CA PRO A 4 -2.36 0.38 0.94
C PRO A 4 -3.41 1.43 0.51
N PRO A 5 -4.22 1.95 1.45
CA PRO A 5 -5.10 3.09 1.18
C PRO A 5 -4.29 4.33 0.81
N TYR A 6 -4.96 5.37 0.33
CA TYR A 6 -4.34 6.65 -0.05
C TYR A 6 -3.42 6.56 -1.28
N GLY A 7 -3.35 5.45 -1.99
CA GLY A 7 -2.64 5.31 -3.27
C GLY A 7 -3.52 5.64 -4.48
N LEU A 8 -2.98 6.26 -5.54
CA LEU A 8 -3.75 6.60 -6.75
C LEU A 8 -3.88 5.44 -7.74
N ASN A 9 -2.76 5.02 -8.33
CA ASN A 9 -2.73 4.05 -9.42
C ASN A 9 -1.46 3.22 -9.37
N GLU A 10 -1.51 2.06 -10.00
CA GLU A 10 -0.44 1.06 -9.98
C GLU A 10 0.88 1.57 -10.56
N SER A 11 0.85 2.43 -11.57
CA SER A 11 2.07 2.95 -12.21
C SER A 11 2.95 3.76 -11.25
N PHE A 12 2.33 4.53 -10.34
CA PHE A 12 3.07 5.30 -9.32
C PHE A 12 3.77 4.39 -8.30
N PHE A 13 3.15 3.27 -7.93
CA PHE A 13 3.82 2.28 -7.09
C PHE A 13 5.04 1.70 -7.79
N GLN A 14 4.93 1.40 -9.08
CA GLN A 14 6.01 0.78 -9.86
C GLN A 14 7.14 1.76 -10.20
N SER A 15 6.88 3.07 -10.31
CA SER A 15 7.94 4.07 -10.55
C SER A 15 8.59 4.52 -9.24
N GLU A 16 7.80 5.02 -8.30
CA GLU A 16 8.31 5.75 -7.14
C GLU A 16 8.63 4.82 -5.96
N CYS A 17 7.79 3.81 -5.70
CA CYS A 17 8.06 2.94 -4.56
C CYS A 17 9.32 2.13 -4.79
N VAL A 18 9.62 1.69 -6.01
CA VAL A 18 10.81 0.85 -6.30
C VAL A 18 12.10 1.58 -5.92
N ALA A 19 12.19 2.89 -6.22
CA ALA A 19 13.35 3.74 -5.87
C ALA A 19 13.35 4.25 -4.42
N CYS A 20 12.23 4.13 -3.70
CA CYS A 20 12.11 4.56 -2.31
C CYS A 20 12.85 3.60 -1.37
N GLU A 21 14.04 3.96 -0.91
CA GLU A 21 14.85 3.13 0.01
C GLU A 21 14.30 3.12 1.44
N SER A 22 13.69 4.22 1.90
CA SER A 22 13.24 4.36 3.29
C SER A 22 12.13 3.38 3.65
N LYS A 23 11.21 3.10 2.71
CA LYS A 23 10.01 2.26 2.90
C LYS A 23 9.29 2.58 4.23
N ALA A 24 9.29 3.85 4.65
CA ALA A 24 8.87 4.27 5.99
C ALA A 24 7.42 3.86 6.32
N CYS A 25 6.57 3.68 5.30
CA CYS A 25 5.22 3.17 5.44
C CYS A 25 5.13 1.79 6.11
N VAL A 26 6.17 0.95 6.01
CA VAL A 26 6.21 -0.36 6.69
C VAL A 26 6.31 -0.16 8.20
N ALA A 27 7.22 0.71 8.65
CA ALA A 27 7.47 0.95 10.06
C ALA A 27 6.38 1.79 10.73
N SER A 28 5.68 2.66 9.97
CA SER A 28 4.59 3.47 10.51
C SER A 28 3.26 2.73 10.65
N CYS A 29 3.19 1.48 10.19
CA CYS A 29 1.98 0.67 10.30
C CYS A 29 1.97 -0.13 11.61
N ASP A 30 1.27 0.39 12.61
CA ASP A 30 1.14 -0.28 13.93
C ASP A 30 0.52 -1.69 13.82
N GLU A 31 -0.36 -1.90 12.85
CA GLU A 31 -0.99 -3.20 12.58
C GLU A 31 -0.04 -4.20 11.89
N GLN A 32 1.15 -3.74 11.47
CA GLN A 32 2.21 -4.54 10.86
C GLN A 32 1.74 -5.32 9.61
N ILE A 33 0.82 -4.75 8.85
CA ILE A 33 0.24 -5.38 7.66
C ILE A 33 0.87 -4.93 6.34
N ILE A 34 1.69 -3.87 6.32
CA ILE A 34 2.37 -3.42 5.10
C ILE A 34 3.65 -4.23 4.90
N VAL A 35 3.72 -4.97 3.79
CA VAL A 35 4.88 -5.77 3.39
C VAL A 35 5.41 -5.32 2.03
N ILE A 36 6.74 -5.35 1.85
CA ILE A 36 7.36 -5.06 0.55
C ILE A 36 7.43 -6.36 -0.25
N GLN A 37 6.86 -6.33 -1.45
CA GLN A 37 6.89 -7.46 -2.38
C GLN A 37 8.26 -7.56 -3.07
N ALA A 38 8.49 -8.68 -3.76
CA ALA A 38 9.71 -8.89 -4.54
C ALA A 38 9.94 -7.84 -5.65
N ASP A 39 8.86 -7.20 -6.12
CA ASP A 39 8.92 -6.10 -7.10
C ASP A 39 9.27 -4.73 -6.47
N GLY A 40 9.54 -4.68 -5.16
CA GLY A 40 9.91 -3.46 -4.45
C GLY A 40 8.72 -2.57 -4.03
N THR A 41 7.48 -2.99 -4.30
CA THR A 41 6.27 -2.21 -4.01
C THR A 41 5.53 -2.71 -2.75
N PRO A 42 4.85 -1.83 -1.99
CA PRO A 42 4.11 -2.21 -0.79
C PRO A 42 2.76 -2.90 -1.10
N MET A 43 2.45 -3.96 -0.36
CA MET A 43 1.16 -4.67 -0.35
C MET A 43 0.66 -4.82 1.09
N LEU A 44 -0.66 -4.94 1.27
CA LEU A 44 -1.28 -5.32 2.55
C LEU A 44 -1.39 -6.84 2.69
N ASN A 45 -0.94 -7.34 3.84
CA ASN A 45 -1.08 -8.73 4.27
C ASN A 45 -2.06 -8.84 5.45
N PHE A 46 -3.24 -9.43 5.20
CA PHE A 46 -4.33 -9.54 6.16
C PHE A 46 -4.33 -10.84 6.98
N VAL A 47 -3.21 -11.57 7.06
CA VAL A 47 -3.16 -12.84 7.80
C VAL A 47 -3.41 -12.67 9.30
N LYS A 48 -3.03 -11.53 9.90
CA LYS A 48 -3.09 -11.31 11.36
C LYS A 48 -3.97 -10.13 11.81
N SER A 49 -4.02 -9.06 11.04
CA SER A 49 -4.77 -7.85 11.37
C SER A 49 -5.32 -7.16 10.10
N GLY A 50 -6.04 -6.05 10.29
CA GLY A 50 -6.67 -5.24 9.25
C GLY A 50 -6.14 -3.80 9.22
N CYS A 51 -6.38 -3.09 8.11
CA CYS A 51 -6.06 -1.67 8.04
C CYS A 51 -7.13 -0.88 8.80
N THR A 52 -6.71 0.02 9.68
CA THR A 52 -7.58 0.88 10.49
C THR A 52 -7.77 2.28 9.90
N PHE A 53 -7.23 2.54 8.70
CA PHE A 53 -7.23 3.87 8.07
C PHE A 53 -6.65 4.98 8.97
N CYS A 54 -5.60 4.65 9.72
CA CYS A 54 -4.95 5.58 10.67
C CYS A 54 -4.09 6.67 10.01
N GLU A 55 -4.04 6.76 8.68
CA GLU A 55 -3.30 7.77 7.91
C GLU A 55 -1.76 7.74 8.04
N ALA A 56 -1.20 7.02 9.01
CA ALA A 56 0.22 7.02 9.33
C ALA A 56 1.13 6.63 8.15
N CYS A 57 0.69 5.73 7.27
CA CYS A 57 1.45 5.34 6.08
C CYS A 57 1.47 6.44 5.00
N ALA A 58 0.42 7.27 4.90
CA ALA A 58 0.37 8.40 3.99
C ALA A 58 1.22 9.58 4.50
N LEU A 59 1.19 9.84 5.81
CA LEU A 59 1.93 10.95 6.42
C LEU A 59 3.45 10.82 6.30
N VAL A 60 3.98 9.59 6.20
CA VAL A 60 5.43 9.32 6.10
C VAL A 60 5.90 9.03 4.67
N CYS A 61 4.99 9.06 3.67
CA CYS A 61 5.33 8.69 2.30
C CYS A 61 5.98 9.86 1.55
N GLU A 62 7.32 9.97 1.62
CA GLU A 62 8.08 11.04 0.95
C GLU A 62 7.80 11.16 -0.56
N PRO A 63 7.69 10.07 -1.34
CA PRO A 63 7.41 10.16 -2.77
C PRO A 63 5.94 10.51 -3.08
N ASN A 64 5.10 10.72 -2.05
CA ASN A 64 3.67 11.03 -2.17
C ASN A 64 2.84 9.99 -2.96
N VAL A 65 3.30 8.74 -3.04
CA VAL A 65 2.51 7.64 -3.61
C VAL A 65 1.28 7.39 -2.76
N LEU A 66 1.46 7.38 -1.44
CA LEU A 66 0.39 7.38 -0.45
C LEU A 66 0.20 8.83 0.01
N SER A 67 -0.98 9.42 -0.22
CA SER A 67 -1.25 10.82 0.13
C SER A 67 -2.70 11.02 0.55
N LEU A 68 -2.91 11.82 1.59
CA LEU A 68 -4.24 12.22 2.07
C LEU A 68 -5.01 13.10 1.05
N THR A 69 -4.30 13.67 0.07
CA THR A 69 -4.95 14.38 -1.05
C THR A 69 -5.66 13.44 -2.03
N HIS A 70 -5.37 12.12 -1.97
CA HIS A 70 -6.01 11.11 -2.80
C HIS A 70 -7.38 10.71 -2.22
N THR A 71 -8.30 11.67 -2.14
CA THR A 71 -9.60 11.52 -1.46
C THR A 71 -10.43 10.34 -1.97
N TYR A 72 -10.33 10.00 -3.26
CA TYR A 72 -11.01 8.85 -3.86
C TYR A 72 -10.57 7.48 -3.30
N THR A 73 -9.40 7.40 -2.68
CA THR A 73 -8.82 6.17 -2.12
C THR A 73 -8.60 6.24 -0.61
N ALA A 74 -9.15 7.28 0.05
CA ALA A 74 -9.03 7.48 1.49
C ALA A 74 -9.87 6.50 2.33
N GLU A 75 -10.98 5.99 1.78
CA GLU A 75 -11.92 5.11 2.49
C GLU A 75 -12.04 3.71 1.86
N LYS A 76 -11.14 3.36 0.95
CA LYS A 76 -11.17 2.07 0.25
C LYS A 76 -9.78 1.50 0.00
N LEU A 77 -9.73 0.19 -0.18
CA LEU A 77 -8.51 -0.53 -0.57
C LEU A 77 -8.59 -0.90 -2.05
N ASN A 78 -7.51 -0.67 -2.78
CA ASN A 78 -7.40 -1.11 -4.17
C ASN A 78 -6.94 -2.58 -4.20
N ALA A 79 -7.83 -3.48 -4.64
CA ALA A 79 -7.57 -4.91 -4.69
C ALA A 79 -7.73 -5.46 -6.10
N THR A 80 -6.82 -6.35 -6.49
CA THR A 80 -6.91 -7.14 -7.73
C THR A 80 -6.98 -8.61 -7.37
N PHE A 81 -8.04 -9.27 -7.83
CA PHE A 81 -8.28 -10.69 -7.66
C PHE A 81 -8.02 -11.40 -9.00
N ARG A 82 -7.18 -12.42 -8.98
CA ARG A 82 -6.99 -13.32 -10.11
C ARG A 82 -7.64 -14.65 -9.76
N ILE A 83 -8.65 -15.03 -10.52
CA ILE A 83 -9.34 -16.30 -10.36
C ILE A 83 -8.71 -17.25 -11.39
N SER A 84 -8.01 -18.28 -10.92
CA SER A 84 -7.63 -19.41 -11.77
C SER A 84 -8.77 -20.42 -11.75
N THR A 85 -9.21 -20.87 -12.93
CA THR A 85 -10.13 -22.01 -13.06
C THR A 85 -9.37 -23.33 -13.23
N GLU A 86 -8.04 -23.27 -13.28
CA GLU A 86 -7.15 -24.43 -13.38
C GLU A 86 -6.59 -24.72 -11.99
N GLY A 87 -6.80 -25.96 -11.53
CA GLY A 87 -6.49 -26.45 -10.19
C GLY A 87 -5.14 -27.13 -10.06
#